data_AF-A0A225VP95-F1
#
_entry.id   AF-A0A225VP95-F1
#
_cell.length_a   1.000
_cell.length_b   1.000
_cell.length_c   1.000
_cell.angle_alpha   90.00
_cell.angle_beta   90.00
_cell.angle_gamma   90.00
#
_symmetry.space_group_name_H-M   'P 1'
#
loop_
_entity.id
_entity.type
_entity.pdbx_description
1 polymer ?
#
loop_
_entity_poly.entity_id
_entity_poly.type
_entity_poly.pdbx_seq_one_letter_code
_entity_poly.pdbx_strand_id
1 'polypeptide(L)'
;MQFYMKTSQNPKQAQLVSLTADNWTSMLSKAKSTYRKQKTFSGPFVLRLHMYVAKEVRQGIRRATPARISEAADAIESYLTERTDVHVGDLARTHWTISQARQPDDSAVTLPDNATFR
;
A
#
# COMPACT_ATOMS: atom_id res chain seq x y z
N MET A 1 13.43 -3.04 -5.56
CA MET A 1 13.93 -2.45 -4.30
C MET A 1 15.05 -1.50 -4.66
N GLN A 2 14.98 -0.24 -4.23
CA GLN A 2 15.96 0.79 -4.59
C GLN A 2 16.51 1.43 -3.33
N PHE A 3 17.84 1.58 -3.28
CA PHE A 3 18.54 2.23 -2.18
C PHE A 3 18.94 3.64 -2.58
N TYR A 4 18.90 4.55 -1.62
CA TYR A 4 19.25 5.94 -1.80
C TYR A 4 20.10 6.42 -0.63
N MET A 5 20.97 7.39 -0.89
CA MET A 5 21.90 7.91 0.09
C MET A 5 21.83 9.42 0.23
N LYS A 6 22.05 9.87 1.47
CA LYS A 6 22.35 11.27 1.78
C LYS A 6 23.86 11.52 1.62
N THR A 7 24.25 12.37 0.68
CA THR A 7 25.66 12.77 0.48
C THR A 7 26.09 13.95 1.36
N SER A 8 25.17 14.51 2.14
CA SER A 8 25.38 15.61 3.10
C SER A 8 24.49 15.40 4.34
N GLN A 9 24.60 16.26 5.34
CA GLN A 9 23.91 16.08 6.63
C GLN A 9 22.39 16.34 6.54
N ASN A 10 21.98 17.36 5.77
CA ASN A 10 20.58 17.79 5.64
C ASN A 10 20.10 17.92 4.17
N PRO A 11 20.26 16.89 3.31
CA PRO A 11 19.78 16.96 1.95
C PRO A 11 18.25 16.85 1.91
N LYS A 12 17.64 17.60 0.99
CA LYS A 12 16.22 17.44 0.64
C LYS A 12 16.00 16.06 0.01
N GLN A 13 14.78 15.53 0.06
CA GLN A 13 14.47 14.23 -0.55
C GLN A 13 14.82 14.18 -2.05
N ALA A 14 14.60 15.27 -2.78
CA ALA A 14 14.96 15.41 -4.20
C ALA A 14 16.48 15.34 -4.48
N GLN A 15 17.31 15.48 -3.45
CA GLN A 15 18.78 15.43 -3.54
C GLN A 15 19.35 14.07 -3.12
N LEU A 16 18.48 13.09 -2.82
CA LEU A 16 18.90 11.73 -2.57
C LEU A 16 19.44 11.09 -3.85
N VAL A 17 20.60 10.47 -3.75
CA VAL A 17 21.23 9.78 -4.88
C VAL A 17 20.88 8.30 -4.83
N SER A 18 20.38 7.76 -5.94
CA SER A 18 20.16 6.31 -6.08
C SER A 18 21.49 5.57 -6.02
N LEU A 19 21.57 4.54 -5.20
CA LEU A 19 22.73 3.70 -5.03
C LEU A 19 22.62 2.45 -5.89
N THR A 20 23.67 2.20 -6.65
CA THR A 20 23.91 0.97 -7.40
C THR A 20 25.23 0.35 -6.94
N ALA A 21 25.47 -0.91 -7.29
CA ALA A 21 26.76 -1.55 -7.01
C ALA A 21 27.93 -0.75 -7.60
N ASP A 22 27.74 -0.19 -8.80
CA ASP A 22 28.78 0.54 -9.54
C ASP A 22 29.12 1.90 -8.92
N ASN A 23 28.15 2.58 -8.30
CA ASN A 23 28.33 3.94 -7.80
C ASN A 23 28.60 4.03 -6.29
N TRP A 24 28.44 2.93 -5.55
CA TRP A 24 28.54 2.86 -4.09
C TRP A 24 29.84 3.46 -3.55
N THR A 25 30.98 2.98 -4.05
CA THR A 25 32.31 3.39 -3.57
C THR A 25 32.58 4.86 -3.83
N SER A 26 32.22 5.35 -5.01
CA SER A 26 32.33 6.76 -5.40
C SER A 26 31.47 7.66 -4.51
N MET A 27 30.22 7.27 -4.27
CA MET A 27 29.30 8.02 -3.42
C MET A 27 29.74 8.05 -1.96
N LEU A 28 30.23 6.93 -1.42
CA LEU A 28 30.78 6.86 -0.07
C LEU A 28 32.02 7.76 0.08
N SER A 29 32.91 7.77 -0.90
CA SER A 29 34.08 8.65 -0.93
C SER A 29 33.66 10.13 -0.92
N LYS A 30 32.67 10.49 -1.73
CA LYS A 30 32.11 11.85 -1.78
C LYS A 30 31.49 12.27 -0.45
N ALA A 31 30.70 11.39 0.19
CA ALA A 31 30.10 11.66 1.50
C ALA A 31 31.18 11.87 2.59
N LYS A 32 32.23 11.04 2.61
CA LYS A 32 33.37 11.20 3.52
C LYS A 32 34.12 12.51 3.28
N SER A 33 34.37 12.88 2.01
CA SER A 33 35.03 14.14 1.65
C SER A 33 34.21 15.35 2.11
N THR A 34 32.89 15.32 1.89
CA THR A 34 31.97 16.36 2.37
C THR A 34 32.00 16.49 3.89
N TYR A 35 31.98 15.37 4.61
CA TYR A 35 32.05 15.36 6.08
C TYR A 35 33.37 15.98 6.58
N ARG A 36 34.51 15.62 6.00
CA ARG A 36 35.82 16.19 6.39
C ARG A 36 35.92 17.71 6.19
N LYS A 37 35.11 18.28 5.29
CA LYS A 37 35.07 19.72 5.03
C LYS A 37 34.15 20.48 6.01
N GLN A 38 33.40 19.79 6.86
CA GLN A 38 32.52 20.43 7.84
C GLN A 38 33.35 21.06 8.95
N LYS A 39 33.15 22.36 9.19
CA LYS A 39 33.85 23.12 10.25
C LYS A 39 33.03 23.28 11.53
N THR A 40 31.71 23.06 11.45
CA THR A 40 30.74 23.39 12.50
C THR A 40 30.13 22.17 13.20
N PHE A 41 30.45 20.95 12.75
CA PHE A 41 29.92 19.71 13.29
C PHE A 41 31.05 18.84 13.83
N SER A 42 31.01 18.50 15.12
CA SER A 42 32.01 17.64 15.79
C SER A 42 31.53 16.21 16.04
N GLY A 43 30.35 15.84 15.53
CA GLY A 43 29.80 14.49 15.70
C GLY A 43 30.42 13.47 14.74
N PRO A 44 30.17 12.17 14.96
CA PRO A 44 30.73 11.10 14.13
C PRO A 44 30.21 11.15 12.68
N PHE A 45 30.96 10.55 11.76
CA PHE A 45 30.49 10.33 10.40
C PHE A 45 29.39 9.27 10.38
N VAL A 46 28.15 9.68 10.05
CA VAL A 46 26.99 8.79 9.98
C VAL A 46 26.44 8.75 8.57
N LEU A 47 26.38 7.55 7.98
CA LEU A 47 25.74 7.30 6.70
C LEU A 47 24.26 6.94 6.93
N ARG A 48 23.35 7.63 6.25
CA ARG A 48 21.91 7.28 6.25
C ARG A 48 21.50 6.78 4.88
N LEU A 49 21.03 5.53 4.86
CA LEU A 49 20.50 4.87 3.67
C LEU A 49 18.97 4.83 3.76
N HIS A 50 18.32 5.19 2.65
CA HIS A 50 16.88 5.13 2.49
C HIS A 50 16.55 4.02 1.49
N MET A 51 15.67 3.12 1.89
CA MET A 51 15.27 1.99 1.09
C MET A 51 13.82 2.16 0.67
N TYR A 52 13.57 2.15 -0.63
CA TYR A 52 12.23 2.17 -1.19
C TYR A 52 11.92 0.80 -1.77
N VAL A 53 10.86 0.20 -1.23
CA VAL A 53 10.27 -1.03 -1.74
C VAL A 53 8.97 -0.62 -2.44
N ALA A 54 8.71 -1.22 -3.59
CA ALA A 54 7.41 -1.04 -4.24
C ALA A 54 6.34 -1.47 -3.24
N LYS A 55 5.40 -0.59 -2.94
CA LYS A 55 4.22 -0.97 -2.17
C LYS A 55 3.47 -1.96 -3.04
N GLU A 56 3.30 -3.20 -2.59
CA GLU A 56 2.31 -4.08 -3.20
C GLU A 56 1.00 -3.31 -3.21
N VAL A 57 0.43 -3.16 -4.40
CA VAL A 57 -0.88 -2.53 -4.56
C VAL A 57 -1.87 -3.47 -3.89
N ARG A 58 -2.08 -3.30 -2.58
CA ARG A 58 -3.34 -3.66 -1.97
C ARG A 58 -4.36 -2.89 -2.78
N GLN A 59 -5.09 -3.57 -3.66
CA GLN A 59 -6.15 -2.94 -4.44
C GLN A 59 -7.00 -2.18 -3.41
N GLY A 60 -6.93 -0.85 -3.45
CA GLY A 60 -7.65 -0.02 -2.49
C GLY A 60 -9.13 -0.37 -2.58
N ILE A 61 -9.86 -0.16 -1.47
CA ILE A 61 -11.32 -0.31 -1.44
C ILE A 61 -11.88 0.49 -2.62
N ARG A 62 -12.42 -0.19 -3.63
CA ARG A 62 -12.93 0.45 -4.84
C ARG A 62 -14.18 1.24 -4.47
N ARG A 63 -14.56 2.21 -5.30
CA ARG A 63 -15.83 2.94 -5.08
C ARG A 63 -16.99 2.00 -5.43
N ALA A 64 -17.98 1.90 -4.53
CA ALA A 64 -19.26 1.27 -4.82
C ALA A 64 -20.08 2.20 -5.74
N THR A 65 -19.87 2.11 -7.05
CA THR A 65 -20.67 2.83 -8.05
C THR A 65 -22.04 2.15 -8.21
N PRO A 66 -23.07 2.85 -8.73
CA PRO A 66 -24.39 2.24 -8.94
C PRO A 66 -24.35 0.94 -9.76
N ALA A 67 -23.53 0.89 -10.82
CA ALA A 67 -23.35 -0.31 -11.63
C ALA A 67 -22.79 -1.49 -10.82
N ARG A 68 -21.72 -1.26 -10.04
CA ARG A 68 -21.12 -2.30 -9.19
C ARG A 68 -22.04 -2.76 -8.05
N ILE A 69 -22.87 -1.86 -7.54
CA ILE A 69 -23.88 -2.20 -6.53
C ILE A 69 -24.93 -3.14 -7.15
N SER A 70 -25.36 -2.87 -8.39
CA SER A 70 -26.28 -3.75 -9.12
C SER A 70 -25.65 -5.14 -9.35
N GLU A 71 -24.44 -5.18 -9.91
CA GLU A 71 -23.71 -6.43 -10.16
C GLU A 71 -23.50 -7.24 -8.87
N ALA A 72 -23.14 -6.56 -7.77
CA ALA A 72 -22.99 -7.19 -6.47
C ALA A 72 -24.33 -7.72 -5.92
N ALA A 73 -25.44 -7.03 -6.17
CA ALA A 73 -26.76 -7.46 -5.73
C ALA A 73 -27.18 -8.74 -6.46
N ASP A 74 -26.97 -8.80 -7.78
CA ASP A 74 -27.28 -9.96 -8.62
C ASP A 74 -26.43 -11.18 -8.22
N ALA A 75 -25.14 -10.95 -7.93
CA ALA A 75 -24.23 -12.00 -7.49
C ALA A 75 -24.60 -12.53 -6.09
N ILE A 76 -25.01 -11.66 -5.17
CA ILE A 76 -25.51 -12.05 -3.85
C ILE A 76 -26.84 -12.80 -3.95
N GLU A 77 -27.74 -12.39 -4.84
CA GLU A 77 -28.99 -13.09 -5.07
C GLU A 77 -28.76 -14.51 -5.59
N SER A 78 -27.88 -14.65 -6.58
CA SER A 78 -27.46 -15.96 -7.11
C SER A 78 -26.89 -16.84 -5.98
N TYR A 79 -26.01 -16.28 -5.14
CA TYR A 79 -25.46 -16.99 -3.98
C TYR A 79 -26.54 -17.47 -2.99
N LEU A 80 -27.53 -16.63 -2.69
CA LEU A 80 -28.62 -16.99 -1.77
C LEU A 80 -29.59 -18.02 -2.37
N THR A 81 -29.80 -18.00 -3.68
CA THR A 81 -30.60 -19.05 -4.34
C THR A 81 -29.94 -20.42 -4.28
N GLU A 82 -28.60 -20.47 -4.32
CA GLU A 82 -27.83 -21.72 -4.16
C GLU A 82 -27.74 -22.17 -2.68
N ARG A 83 -27.82 -21.22 -1.73
CA ARG A 83 -27.64 -21.42 -0.29
C ARG A 83 -28.93 -21.13 0.48
N THR A 84 -29.91 -22.04 0.37
CA THR A 84 -31.22 -21.93 1.04
C THR A 84 -31.15 -21.99 2.57
N ASP A 85 -30.00 -22.38 3.12
CA ASP A 85 -29.69 -22.36 4.55
C ASP A 85 -29.40 -20.94 5.09
N VAL A 86 -29.06 -19.99 4.21
CA VAL A 86 -28.63 -18.65 4.60
C VAL A 86 -29.78 -17.65 4.48
N HIS A 87 -30.19 -17.08 5.62
CA HIS A 87 -31.18 -16.02 5.67
C HIS A 87 -30.54 -14.70 6.13
N VAL A 88 -30.64 -13.65 5.31
CA VAL A 88 -30.05 -12.34 5.58
C VAL A 88 -31.15 -11.29 5.54
N GLY A 89 -31.31 -10.51 6.61
CA GLY A 89 -32.27 -9.40 6.65
C GLY A 89 -31.88 -8.25 5.72
N ASP A 90 -32.84 -7.41 5.33
CA ASP A 90 -32.68 -6.38 4.29
C ASP A 90 -31.54 -5.39 4.55
N LEU A 91 -31.36 -4.97 5.81
CA LEU A 91 -30.28 -4.06 6.21
C LEU A 91 -28.90 -4.71 6.06
N ALA A 92 -28.78 -5.97 6.49
CA ALA A 92 -27.56 -6.75 6.33
C ALA A 92 -27.29 -7.01 4.85
N ARG A 93 -28.32 -7.33 4.05
CA ARG A 93 -28.18 -7.48 2.59
C ARG A 93 -27.66 -6.21 1.93
N THR A 94 -28.19 -5.04 2.28
CA THR A 94 -27.72 -3.75 1.75
C THR A 94 -26.26 -3.48 2.09
N HIS A 95 -25.86 -3.73 3.35
CA HIS A 95 -24.48 -3.58 3.76
C HIS A 95 -23.55 -4.58 3.03
N TRP A 96 -24.01 -5.81 2.82
CA TRP A 96 -23.27 -6.83 2.06
C TRP A 96 -23.04 -6.38 0.63
N THR A 97 -24.08 -5.93 -0.06
CA THR A 97 -23.98 -5.45 -1.44
C THR A 97 -22.97 -4.32 -1.57
N ILE A 98 -22.99 -3.35 -0.65
CA ILE A 98 -22.02 -2.24 -0.65
C ILE A 98 -20.60 -2.75 -0.38
N SER A 99 -20.42 -3.69 0.54
CA SER A 99 -19.11 -4.29 0.82
C SER A 99 -18.59 -5.06 -0.39
N GLN A 100 -19.43 -5.88 -1.02
CA GLN A 100 -19.09 -6.69 -2.19
C GLN A 100 -18.78 -5.83 -3.40
N ALA A 101 -19.54 -4.77 -3.65
CA ALA A 101 -19.29 -3.82 -4.73
C ALA A 101 -17.90 -3.12 -4.64
N ARG A 102 -17.29 -3.10 -3.45
CA ARG A 102 -15.95 -2.52 -3.22
C ARG A 102 -14.82 -3.52 -3.43
N GLN A 103 -15.13 -4.81 -3.55
CA GLN A 103 -14.15 -5.86 -3.78
C GLN A 103 -13.61 -5.80 -5.23
N PRO A 104 -12.41 -6.34 -5.49
CA PRO A 104 -11.92 -6.64 -6.84
C PRO A 104 -12.92 -7.47 -7.66
N ASP A 105 -12.90 -7.35 -8.99
CA ASP A 105 -13.90 -7.99 -9.86
C ASP A 105 -13.88 -9.54 -9.77
N ASP A 106 -12.73 -10.14 -9.48
CA ASP A 106 -12.58 -11.60 -9.33
C ASP A 106 -12.89 -12.12 -7.91
N SER A 107 -13.48 -11.29 -7.05
CA SER A 107 -13.73 -11.67 -5.66
C SER A 107 -15.00 -12.50 -5.56
N ALA A 108 -14.86 -13.73 -5.09
CA ALA A 108 -15.99 -14.60 -4.81
C ALA A 108 -16.97 -13.94 -3.82
N VAL A 109 -18.26 -14.17 -4.03
CA VAL A 109 -19.28 -13.78 -3.05
C VAL A 109 -19.20 -14.73 -1.87
N THR A 110 -18.92 -14.20 -0.69
CA THR A 110 -18.90 -14.96 0.57
C THR A 110 -19.76 -14.26 1.60
N LEU A 111 -20.46 -15.04 2.43
CA LEU A 111 -21.18 -14.50 3.58
C LEU A 111 -20.21 -13.71 4.47
N PRO A 112 -20.47 -12.42 4.77
CA PRO A 112 -19.54 -11.62 5.54
C PRO A 112 -19.42 -12.11 6.99
N ASP A 113 -18.19 -12.34 7.46
CA ASP A 113 -17.90 -12.65 8.87
C ASP A 113 -17.57 -11.35 9.63
N ASN A 114 -18.59 -10.52 9.86
CA ASN A 114 -18.43 -9.32 10.68
C ASN A 114 -19.60 -9.18 11.66
N ALA A 115 -19.44 -8.29 12.65
CA ALA A 115 -20.41 -8.11 13.74
C ALA A 115 -21.83 -7.74 13.29
N THR A 116 -22.03 -7.29 12.05
CA THR A 116 -23.35 -6.97 11.48
C THR A 116 -24.08 -8.22 10.96
N PHE A 117 -23.37 -9.32 10.69
CA PHE A 117 -23.93 -10.60 10.18
C PHE A 117 -23.78 -11.76 11.17
N ARG A 118 -23.30 -11.47 12.39
CA ARG A 118 -23.10 -12.45 13.46
C ARG A 118 -24.21 -12.39 14.50
#